data_AF-A0A178W3W4-F1
#
_entry.id   AF-A0A178W3W4-F1
#
_cell.length_a   1.000
_cell.length_b   1.000
_cell.length_c   1.000
_cell.angle_alpha   90.00
_cell.angle_beta   90.00
_cell.angle_gamma   90.00
#
_symmetry.space_group_name_H-M   'P 1'
#
loop_
_entity.id
_entity.type
_entity.pdbx_description
1 polymer ?
#
loop_
_entity_poly.entity_id
_entity_poly.type
_entity_poly.pdbx_seq_one_letter_code
_entity_poly.pdbx_strand_id
1 'polypeptide(L)'
;MNALEYFKIYLKYEKNPRIRDAITDKFYEYLRRAEEIRAVLVEVGSGKGSNGDAAVATKPKTKPKDGGDGEESKLRAGLNSAIIREKPNVKWTVVAGLESAKQALKEAVILPVNFPQFFTGKYLRA
;
A
#
# COMPACT_ATOMS: atom_id res chain seq x y z
N MET A 1 13.76 14.00 14.96
CA MET A 1 13.72 15.27 14.21
C MET A 1 12.28 15.64 13.98
N ASN A 2 11.82 16.80 14.43
CA ASN A 2 10.44 17.25 14.32
C ASN A 2 10.25 18.03 13.00
N ALA A 3 9.46 17.51 12.06
CA ALA A 3 9.25 18.12 10.75
C ALA A 3 8.73 19.58 10.83
N LEU A 4 7.98 19.92 11.88
CA LEU A 4 7.44 21.25 12.12
C LEU A 4 8.51 22.31 12.40
N GLU A 5 9.67 21.90 12.91
CA GLU A 5 10.78 22.80 13.22
C GLU A 5 11.48 23.31 11.96
N TYR A 6 11.56 22.47 10.92
CA TYR A 6 12.06 22.86 9.60
C TYR A 6 11.14 23.89 8.92
N PHE A 7 9.82 23.72 9.03
CA PHE A 7 8.87 24.71 8.51
C PHE A 7 9.00 26.06 9.22
N LYS A 8 9.23 26.06 10.54
CA LYS A 8 9.44 27.30 11.31
C LYS A 8 10.72 28.03 10.89
N ILE A 9 11.81 27.29 10.63
CA ILE A 9 13.07 27.87 10.12
C ILE A 9 12.85 28.42 8.71
N TYR A 10 12.16 27.69 7.85
CA TYR A 10 11.86 28.12 6.48
C TYR A 10 11.06 29.44 6.45
N LEU A 11 9.99 29.55 7.25
CA LEU A 11 9.16 30.74 7.33
C LEU A 11 9.91 31.99 7.84
N LYS A 12 11.00 31.81 8.60
CA LYS A 12 11.85 32.92 9.08
C LYS A 12 12.65 33.59 7.95
N TYR A 13 13.02 32.83 6.92
CA TYR A 13 13.86 33.31 5.81
C TYR A 13 13.08 33.51 4.50
N GLU A 14 11.84 33.02 4.43
CA GLU A 14 10.98 33.22 3.27
C GLU A 14 10.48 34.68 3.17
N LYS A 15 10.75 35.31 2.03
CA LYS A 15 10.41 36.71 1.77
C LYS A 15 9.15 36.86 0.93
N ASN A 16 8.75 35.81 0.21
CA ASN A 16 7.57 35.87 -0.65
C ASN A 16 6.29 35.59 0.17
N PRO A 17 5.33 36.56 0.24
CA PRO A 17 4.12 36.41 1.04
C PRO A 17 3.24 35.23 0.58
N ARG A 18 3.15 34.97 -0.73
CA ARG A 18 2.31 33.87 -1.25
C ARG A 18 2.80 32.49 -0.82
N ILE A 19 4.12 32.31 -0.76
CA ILE A 19 4.74 31.04 -0.37
C ILE A 19 4.62 30.86 1.15
N ARG A 20 4.77 31.94 1.91
CA ARG A 20 4.53 31.93 3.35
C ARG A 20 3.11 31.50 3.68
N ASP A 21 2.11 32.05 3.00
CA ASP A 21 0.72 31.73 3.24
C ASP A 21 0.44 30.26 2.92
N ALA A 22 0.88 29.77 1.75
CA ALA A 22 0.72 28.37 1.37
C ALA A 22 1.38 27.37 2.33
N ILE A 23 2.57 27.69 2.85
CA ILE A 23 3.28 26.85 3.82
C ILE A 23 2.64 26.93 5.21
N THR A 24 2.12 28.09 5.58
CA THR A 24 1.39 28.28 6.84
C THR A 24 0.09 27.48 6.84
N ASP A 25 -0.64 27.47 5.72
CA ASP A 25 -1.84 26.64 5.56
C ASP A 25 -1.50 25.15 5.71
N LYS A 26 -0.42 24.69 5.07
CA LYS A 26 0.06 23.31 5.21
C LYS A 26 0.53 22.98 6.62
N PHE A 27 1.12 23.93 7.33
CA PHE A 27 1.54 23.76 8.72
C PHE A 27 0.32 23.46 9.62
N TYR A 28 -0.76 24.23 9.49
CA TYR A 28 -1.98 24.00 10.24
C TYR A 28 -2.69 22.70 9.84
N GLU A 29 -2.67 22.34 8.56
CA GLU A 29 -3.20 21.06 8.08
C GLU A 29 -2.48 19.88 8.75
N TYR A 30 -1.14 19.91 8.82
CA TYR A 30 -0.37 18.85 9.48
C TYR A 30 -0.59 18.82 10.99
N LEU A 31 -0.73 19.98 11.64
CA LEU A 31 -0.99 20.05 13.07
C LEU A 31 -2.37 19.46 13.42
N ARG A 32 -3.40 19.85 12.68
CA ARG A 32 -4.75 19.31 12.82
C ARG A 32 -4.79 17.80 12.57
N ARG A 33 -4.14 17.33 11.51
CA ARG A 33 -4.08 15.89 11.21
C ARG A 33 -3.33 15.11 12.30
N ALA A 34 -2.29 15.69 12.88
CA ALA A 34 -1.57 15.08 14.00
C ALA A 34 -2.45 14.99 15.27
N GLU A 35 -3.26 16.01 15.54
CA GLU A 35 -4.24 15.98 16.63
C GLU A 35 -5.35 14.95 16.42
N GLU A 36 -5.88 14.84 15.19
CA GLU A 36 -6.86 13.82 14.81
C GLU A 36 -6.29 12.40 14.97
N ILE A 37 -5.07 12.16 14.47
CA ILE A 37 -4.38 10.88 14.64
C ILE A 37 -4.13 10.58 16.12
N ARG A 38 -3.76 11.59 16.92
CA ARG A 38 -3.57 11.42 18.36
C ARG A 38 -4.89 11.09 19.05
N ALA A 39 -5.99 11.73 18.71
CA ALA A 39 -7.31 11.44 19.26
C ALA A 39 -7.71 9.98 18.98
N VAL A 40 -7.57 9.53 17.73
CA VAL A 40 -7.83 8.13 17.33
C VAL A 40 -6.88 7.17 18.02
N LEU A 41 -5.59 7.50 18.13
CA LEU A 41 -4.61 6.65 18.83
C LEU A 41 -4.88 6.58 20.33
N VAL A 42 -5.37 7.64 20.95
CA VAL A 42 -5.78 7.66 22.37
C VAL A 42 -7.07 6.85 22.56
N GLU A 43 -8.05 6.96 21.67
CA GLU A 43 -9.26 6.14 21.68
C GLU A 43 -8.96 4.65 21.49
N VAL A 44 -8.00 4.31 20.63
CA VAL A 44 -7.54 2.93 20.42
C VAL A 44 -6.55 2.49 21.52
N GLY A 45 -6.01 3.42 22.32
CA GLY A 45 -4.76 3.30 23.05
C GLY A 45 -4.82 3.53 24.56
N SER A 46 -5.95 3.29 25.24
CA SER A 46 -5.89 2.94 26.67
C SER A 46 -5.24 1.57 26.95
N GLY A 47 -4.60 0.94 25.95
CA GLY A 47 -3.80 -0.26 26.10
C GLY A 47 -2.38 -0.09 25.56
N LYS A 48 -1.45 0.12 26.49
CA LYS A 48 -0.01 -0.21 26.43
C LYS A 48 0.92 0.78 25.70
N GLY A 49 1.69 1.50 26.53
CA GLY A 49 2.83 2.31 26.12
C GLY A 49 4.07 1.52 25.70
N SER A 50 4.80 2.15 24.79
CA SER A 50 6.24 2.24 24.58
C SER A 50 7.21 1.20 25.14
N ASN A 51 7.93 0.58 24.19
CA ASN A 51 9.35 0.17 24.15
C ASN A 51 9.95 -0.76 25.21
N GLY A 52 10.55 -1.85 24.72
CA GLY A 52 11.59 -2.60 25.41
C GLY A 52 11.88 -3.94 24.74
N ASP A 53 13.14 -4.13 24.38
CA ASP A 53 13.77 -5.28 23.74
C ASP A 53 13.65 -6.61 24.51
N ALA A 54 14.06 -7.70 23.85
CA ALA A 54 14.33 -9.05 24.34
C ALA A 54 13.27 -10.15 24.10
N ALA A 55 13.81 -11.25 23.55
CA ALA A 55 13.20 -12.51 23.19
C ALA A 55 12.28 -13.13 24.26
N VAL A 56 11.29 -13.90 23.80
CA VAL A 56 11.04 -15.31 24.17
C VAL A 56 9.67 -15.74 23.61
N ALA A 57 9.65 -16.96 23.08
CA ALA A 57 8.50 -17.64 22.52
C ALA A 57 7.27 -17.66 23.46
N THR A 58 6.07 -17.57 22.88
CA THR A 58 4.93 -18.50 23.12
C THR A 58 3.68 -18.02 22.39
N LYS A 59 3.11 -18.87 21.52
CA LYS A 59 1.69 -18.80 21.15
C LYS A 59 0.86 -19.02 22.43
N PRO A 60 -0.23 -18.28 22.67
CA PRO A 60 -1.54 -18.86 22.32
C PRO A 60 -2.57 -17.84 21.82
N LYS A 61 -3.68 -18.39 21.30
CA LYS A 61 -4.83 -17.76 20.65
C LYS A 61 -5.52 -16.67 21.48
N THR A 62 -5.96 -15.60 20.83
CA THR A 62 -7.11 -14.79 21.29
C THR A 62 -7.88 -14.19 20.10
N LYS A 63 -9.20 -14.12 20.30
CA LYS A 63 -10.31 -13.84 19.37
C LYS A 63 -10.20 -12.52 18.56
N PRO A 64 -10.94 -12.42 17.42
CA PRO A 64 -10.90 -11.26 16.54
C PRO A 64 -11.57 -10.04 17.19
N LYS A 65 -10.93 -8.88 17.05
CA LYS A 65 -11.48 -7.58 17.42
C LYS A 65 -12.40 -7.13 16.29
N ASP A 66 -13.68 -7.43 16.44
CA ASP A 66 -14.78 -7.02 15.58
C ASP A 66 -14.95 -5.48 15.67
N GLY A 67 -14.90 -4.80 14.53
CA GLY A 67 -14.97 -3.33 14.46
C GLY A 67 -14.37 -2.69 13.21
N GLY A 68 -13.57 -3.43 12.43
CA GLY A 68 -13.10 -3.03 11.09
C GLY A 68 -13.53 -3.97 9.95
N ASP A 69 -14.28 -5.01 10.28
CA ASP A 69 -14.51 -6.18 9.42
C ASP A 69 -15.55 -5.92 8.31
N GLY A 70 -16.47 -4.97 8.51
CA GLY A 70 -17.59 -4.76 7.59
C GLY A 70 -17.17 -4.30 6.18
N GLU A 71 -16.23 -3.36 6.08
CA GLU A 71 -15.77 -2.87 4.78
C GLU A 71 -14.67 -3.75 4.18
N GLU A 72 -13.71 -4.22 4.99
CA GLU A 72 -12.67 -5.12 4.51
C GLU A 72 -13.26 -6.45 4.02
N SER A 73 -14.26 -7.00 4.72
CA SER A 73 -14.98 -8.19 4.30
C SER A 73 -15.78 -7.96 3.02
N LYS A 74 -16.45 -6.80 2.86
CA LYS A 74 -17.12 -6.43 1.60
C LYS A 74 -16.14 -6.31 0.44
N LEU A 75 -14.98 -5.70 0.65
CA LEU A 75 -13.92 -5.58 -0.36
C LEU A 75 -13.36 -6.96 -0.73
N ARG A 76 -13.07 -7.81 0.26
CA ARG A 76 -12.61 -9.19 0.04
C ARG A 76 -13.67 -10.03 -0.68
N ALA A 77 -14.94 -9.86 -0.35
CA ALA A 77 -16.05 -10.53 -1.02
C ALA A 77 -16.17 -10.08 -2.49
N GLY A 78 -16.04 -8.77 -2.76
CA GLY A 78 -16.02 -8.22 -4.11
C GLY A 78 -14.82 -8.70 -4.93
N LEU A 79 -13.64 -8.82 -4.33
CA LEU A 79 -12.48 -9.40 -5.01
C LEU A 79 -12.68 -10.90 -5.31
N ASN A 80 -13.22 -11.65 -4.36
CA ASN A 80 -13.46 -13.08 -4.52
C ASN A 80 -14.51 -13.40 -5.60
N SER A 81 -15.50 -12.51 -5.83
CA SER A 81 -16.49 -12.68 -6.90
C SER A 81 -15.92 -12.36 -8.29
N ALA A 82 -14.93 -11.46 -8.37
CA ALA A 82 -14.26 -11.13 -9.63
C ALA A 82 -13.23 -12.20 -10.07
N ILE A 83 -12.75 -13.04 -9.14
CA ILE A 83 -11.81 -14.11 -9.43
C ILE A 83 -12.56 -15.29 -10.05
N ILE A 84 -12.32 -15.51 -11.36
CA ILE A 84 -12.80 -16.70 -12.05
C ILE A 84 -11.99 -17.92 -11.58
N ARG A 85 -12.66 -18.85 -10.88
CA ARG A 85 -12.03 -20.07 -10.34
C ARG A 85 -11.97 -21.22 -11.35
N GLU A 86 -12.93 -21.25 -12.27
CA GLU A 86 -13.04 -22.28 -13.29
C GLU A 86 -12.32 -21.86 -14.56
N LYS A 87 -11.55 -22.76 -15.15
CA LYS A 87 -10.85 -22.49 -16.40
C LYS A 87 -11.81 -22.70 -17.59
N PRO A 88 -12.24 -21.65 -18.32
CA PRO A 88 -13.02 -21.86 -19.53
C PRO A 88 -12.16 -22.61 -20.56
N ASN A 89 -12.75 -23.57 -21.27
CA ASN A 89 -12.07 -24.43 -22.25
C ASN A 89 -11.84 -23.72 -23.59
N VAL A 90 -11.13 -22.60 -23.59
CA VAL A 90 -10.79 -21.84 -24.79
C VAL A 90 -9.37 -22.16 -25.24
N LYS A 91 -9.22 -22.58 -26.51
CA LYS A 91 -7.92 -22.87 -27.15
C LYS A 91 -7.50 -21.73 -28.07
N TRP A 92 -6.20 -21.52 -28.26
CA TRP A 92 -5.70 -20.50 -29.19
C TRP A 92 -6.12 -20.72 -30.65
N THR A 93 -6.47 -21.96 -31.02
CA THR A 93 -6.92 -22.35 -32.37
C THR A 93 -8.34 -21.92 -32.69
N VAL A 94 -9.19 -21.69 -31.68
CA VAL A 94 -10.59 -21.27 -31.90
C VAL A 94 -10.74 -19.74 -31.98
N VAL A 95 -9.66 -19.00 -31.70
CA VAL A 95 -9.61 -17.55 -31.86
C VAL A 95 -9.07 -17.26 -33.26
N ALA A 96 -9.86 -16.63 -34.12
CA ALA A 96 -9.43 -16.28 -35.47
C ALA A 96 -8.57 -15.00 -35.46
N GLY A 97 -7.49 -14.97 -36.24
CA GLY A 97 -6.61 -13.81 -36.39
C GLY A 97 -5.85 -13.40 -35.13
N LEU A 98 -5.44 -12.12 -35.05
CA LEU A 98 -4.76 -11.50 -33.91
C LEU A 98 -3.40 -12.15 -33.55
N GLU A 99 -2.64 -12.58 -34.55
CA GLU A 99 -1.39 -13.31 -34.38
C GLU A 99 -0.36 -12.51 -33.56
N SER A 100 -0.25 -11.19 -33.79
CA SER A 100 0.62 -10.31 -33.01
C SER A 100 0.23 -10.26 -31.53
N ALA A 101 -1.06 -10.13 -31.23
CA ALA A 101 -1.56 -10.11 -29.85
C ALA A 101 -1.41 -11.48 -29.16
N LYS A 102 -1.68 -12.58 -29.88
CA LYS A 102 -1.47 -13.95 -29.38
C LYS A 102 0.00 -14.18 -29.04
N GLN A 103 0.91 -13.73 -29.89
CA GLN A 103 2.34 -13.86 -29.66
C GLN A 103 2.79 -13.03 -28.46
N ALA A 104 2.37 -11.75 -28.38
CA ALA A 104 2.67 -10.89 -27.24
C ALA A 104 2.17 -11.47 -25.91
N LEU A 105 0.97 -12.03 -25.87
CA LEU A 105 0.43 -12.69 -24.66
C LEU A 105 1.21 -13.95 -24.28
N LYS A 106 1.64 -14.76 -25.26
CA LYS A 106 2.49 -15.92 -25.00
C LYS A 106 3.84 -15.50 -24.42
N GLU A 107 4.46 -14.47 -24.97
CA GLU A 107 5.75 -13.97 -24.51
C GLU A 107 5.68 -13.29 -23.14
N ALA A 108 4.63 -12.51 -22.89
CA ALA A 108 4.47 -11.79 -21.63
C ALA A 108 4.01 -12.66 -20.47
N VAL A 109 3.28 -13.75 -20.72
CA VAL A 109 2.65 -14.56 -19.66
C VAL A 109 3.13 -16.01 -19.67
N ILE A 110 3.16 -16.67 -20.83
CA ILE A 110 3.45 -18.11 -20.90
C ILE A 110 4.96 -18.40 -20.81
N LEU A 111 5.79 -17.66 -21.54
CA LEU A 111 7.25 -17.87 -21.52
C LEU A 111 7.89 -17.65 -20.14
N PRO A 112 7.52 -16.64 -19.34
CA PRO A 112 8.05 -16.47 -17.99
C PRO A 112 7.68 -17.61 -17.05
N VAL A 113 6.48 -18.17 -17.19
CA VAL A 113 6.02 -19.30 -16.37
C VAL A 113 6.71 -20.60 -16.76
N ASN A 114 6.86 -20.85 -18.07
CA ASN A 114 7.47 -22.08 -18.57
C ASN A 114 9.00 -22.08 -18.49
N PHE A 115 9.63 -20.91 -18.59
CA PHE A 115 11.08 -20.76 -18.54
C PHE A 115 11.52 -19.64 -17.59
N PRO A 116 11.28 -19.74 -16.28
CA PRO A 116 11.60 -18.68 -15.31
C PRO A 116 13.07 -18.22 -15.36
N GLN A 117 13.98 -19.13 -15.73
CA GLN A 117 15.43 -18.87 -15.84
C GLN A 117 15.81 -17.85 -16.91
N PHE A 118 15.00 -17.67 -17.97
CA PHE A 118 15.26 -16.65 -19.00
C PHE A 118 14.66 -15.29 -18.61
N PHE A 119 13.85 -15.24 -17.56
CA PHE A 119 13.12 -14.05 -17.11
C PHE A 119 13.55 -13.61 -15.71
N THR A 120 14.84 -13.71 -15.40
CA THR A 120 15.43 -13.33 -14.10
C THR A 120 15.61 -11.80 -13.90
N GLY A 121 14.99 -10.99 -14.75
CA GLY A 121 15.18 -9.55 -14.79
C GLY A 121 16.58 -9.13 -15.28
N LYS A 122 16.74 -7.85 -15.64
CA LYS A 122 18.07 -7.26 -15.81
C LYS A 122 18.63 -7.00 -14.42
N TYR A 123 19.62 -7.78 -13.99
CA TYR A 123 20.51 -7.33 -12.93
C TYR A 123 21.23 -6.08 -13.45
N LEU A 124 20.75 -4.90 -13.04
CA LEU A 124 21.52 -3.67 -13.05
C LEU A 124 22.71 -3.87 -12.10
N ARG A 125 23.82 -4.38 -12.63
CA ARG A 125 25.15 -4.00 -12.15
C ARG A 125 25.62 -2.87 -13.05
N ALA A 126 25.41 -1.65 -12.57
CA ALA A 126 26.26 -0.52 -12.90
C ALA A 126 27.27 -0.37 -11.76
#